data_AF-A0A5D4HAP6-F1
#
_entry.id   AF-A0A5D4HAP6-F1
#
_cell.length_a   1.000
_cell.length_b   1.000
_cell.length_c   1.000
_cell.angle_alpha   90.00
_cell.angle_beta   90.00
_cell.angle_gamma   90.00
#
_symmetry.space_group_name_H-M   'P 1'
#
loop_
_entity.id
_entity.type
_entity.pdbx_description
1 polymer ?
#
loop_
_entity_poly.entity_id
_entity_poly.type
_entity_poly.pdbx_seq_one_letter_code
_entity_poly.pdbx_strand_id
1 'polypeptide(L)'
;MGTTTPPRTLAEALRARGDESLAGLLRARPDLLNPVPNDITQLATRAGTRASVVRALEHLDRFALQTAEALAVAPDPAPYDTLLSLLTGDGLDDGEQRDDVGAAITAALPGALATLREQALVWGEDDRLRLVRTARELLAPSPQHP
;
A
#
# COMPACT_ATOMS: atom_id res chain seq x y z
N MET A 1 12.33 -22.91 16.29
CA MET A 1 11.73 -22.12 15.20
C MET A 1 11.12 -20.89 15.83
N GLY A 2 11.79 -19.74 15.77
CA GLY A 2 11.27 -18.52 16.37
C GLY A 2 10.02 -18.09 15.60
N THR A 3 8.88 -18.02 16.26
CA THR A 3 7.69 -17.39 15.69
C THR A 3 8.01 -15.90 15.55
N THR A 4 8.41 -15.47 14.37
CA THR A 4 8.60 -14.04 14.09
C THR A 4 7.24 -13.37 14.30
N THR A 5 7.11 -12.63 15.40
CA THR A 5 5.91 -11.84 15.67
C THR A 5 5.70 -10.88 14.51
N PRO A 6 4.49 -10.84 13.93
CA PRO A 6 4.19 -9.94 12.82
C PRO A 6 4.42 -8.49 13.24
N PRO A 7 4.98 -7.64 12.35
CA PRO A 7 5.28 -6.25 12.70
C PRO A 7 4.00 -5.52 13.12
N ARG A 8 4.11 -4.66 14.14
CA ARG A 8 3.02 -3.84 14.68
C ARG A 8 3.13 -2.37 14.29
N THR A 9 4.25 -1.97 13.69
CA THR A 9 4.49 -0.62 13.20
C THR A 9 5.21 -0.63 11.86
N LEU A 10 5.12 0.48 11.11
CA LEU A 10 5.89 0.66 9.87
C LEU A 10 7.39 0.55 10.12
N ALA A 11 7.90 1.07 11.24
CA ALA A 11 9.32 0.97 11.57
C ALA A 11 9.77 -0.48 11.79
N GLU A 12 8.95 -1.31 12.46
CA GLU A 12 9.22 -2.75 12.59
C GLU A 12 9.18 -3.46 11.24
N ALA A 13 8.20 -3.13 10.39
CA ALA A 13 8.11 -3.69 9.04
C ALA A 13 9.32 -3.32 8.18
N LEU A 14 9.82 -2.07 8.25
CA LEU A 14 11.02 -1.66 7.53
C LEU A 14 12.30 -2.32 8.09
N ARG A 15 12.40 -2.53 9.41
CA ARG A 15 13.53 -3.25 10.02
C ARG A 15 13.61 -4.72 9.59
N ALA A 16 12.47 -5.32 9.28
CA ALA A 16 12.38 -6.70 8.80
C ALA A 16 12.70 -6.86 7.30
N ARG A 17 12.81 -5.76 6.54
CA ARG A 17 13.16 -5.80 5.11
C ARG A 17 14.64 -6.06 4.91
N GLY A 18 14.97 -6.77 3.83
CA GLY A 18 16.35 -6.90 3.36
C GLY A 18 16.87 -5.62 2.71
N ASP A 19 18.20 -5.52 2.62
CA ASP A 19 18.91 -4.34 2.10
C ASP A 19 18.49 -3.96 0.66
N GLU A 20 18.26 -4.95 -0.20
CA GLU A 20 17.80 -4.69 -1.59
C GLU A 20 16.42 -4.01 -1.62
N SER A 21 15.51 -4.43 -0.75
CA SER A 21 14.17 -3.84 -0.64
C SER A 21 14.23 -2.42 -0.06
N LEU A 22 15.12 -2.18 0.92
CA LEU A 22 15.35 -0.84 1.44
C LEU A 22 16.00 0.08 0.39
N ALA A 23 16.97 -0.41 -0.38
CA ALA A 23 17.55 0.33 -1.48
C ALA A 23 16.50 0.63 -2.57
N GLY A 24 15.60 -0.32 -2.86
CA GLY A 24 14.44 -0.12 -3.74
C GLY A 24 13.54 1.02 -3.27
N LEU A 25 13.16 1.01 -1.99
CA LEU A 25 12.38 2.09 -1.37
C LEU A 25 13.06 3.46 -1.54
N LEU A 26 14.37 3.56 -1.26
CA LEU A 26 15.09 4.84 -1.36
C LEU A 26 15.23 5.33 -2.80
N ARG A 27 15.30 4.43 -3.79
CA ARG A 27 15.27 4.79 -5.21
C ARG A 27 13.88 5.26 -5.65
N ALA A 28 12.83 4.57 -5.19
CA ALA A 28 11.45 4.93 -5.51
C ALA A 28 11.01 6.23 -4.81
N ARG A 29 11.56 6.51 -3.62
CA ARG A 29 11.25 7.70 -2.80
C ARG A 29 12.51 8.47 -2.41
N PRO A 30 13.14 9.19 -3.35
CA PRO A 30 14.37 9.94 -3.09
C PRO A 30 14.16 11.09 -2.08
N ASP A 31 12.93 11.55 -1.89
CA ASP A 31 12.58 12.56 -0.88
C ASP A 31 12.82 12.07 0.56
N LEU A 32 12.85 10.75 0.79
CA LEU A 32 13.18 10.18 2.10
C LEU A 32 14.62 10.44 2.54
N LEU A 33 15.51 10.78 1.60
CA LEU A 33 16.93 11.05 1.86
C LEU A 33 17.23 12.50 2.20
N ASN A 34 16.24 13.40 2.26
CA ASN A 34 16.48 14.81 2.52
C ASN A 34 15.78 15.32 3.81
N PRO A 35 16.52 15.59 4.90
CA PRO A 35 17.94 15.24 5.13
C PRO A 35 18.13 13.73 5.33
N VAL A 36 19.35 13.20 5.20
CA VAL A 36 19.58 11.74 5.31
C VAL A 36 19.13 11.24 6.70
N PRO A 37 18.26 10.23 6.77
CA PRO A 37 17.78 9.71 8.05
C PRO A 37 18.90 8.96 8.78
N ASN A 38 19.01 9.15 10.10
CA ASN A 38 20.05 8.49 10.89
C ASN A 38 19.69 7.04 11.26
N ASP A 39 18.40 6.68 11.19
CA ASP A 39 17.90 5.36 11.54
C ASP A 39 16.56 5.03 10.84
N ILE A 40 16.15 3.76 10.92
CA ILE A 40 14.90 3.26 10.30
C ILE A 40 13.64 3.89 10.92
N THR A 41 13.68 4.31 12.17
CA THR A 41 12.55 4.97 12.84
C THR A 41 12.32 6.36 12.25
N GLN A 42 13.40 7.12 12.01
CA GLN A 42 13.35 8.40 11.31
C GLN A 42 12.88 8.23 9.86
N LEU A 43 13.38 7.20 9.17
CA LEU A 43 12.93 6.85 7.83
C LEU A 43 11.42 6.55 7.81
N ALA A 44 10.92 5.71 8.72
CA ALA A 44 9.51 5.38 8.83
C ALA A 44 8.64 6.60 9.14
N THR A 45 9.09 7.45 10.07
CA THR A 45 8.40 8.70 10.43
C THR A 45 8.29 9.62 9.21
N ARG A 46 9.39 9.79 8.47
CA ARG A 46 9.41 10.61 7.26
C ARG A 46 8.53 10.04 6.16
N ALA A 47 8.58 8.73 5.94
CA ALA A 47 7.76 8.04 4.96
C ALA A 47 6.26 8.19 5.22
N GLY A 48 5.87 8.37 6.48
CA GLY A 48 4.50 8.68 6.88
C GLY A 48 4.11 10.15 6.81
N THR A 49 5.01 11.08 6.49
CA THR A 49 4.65 12.50 6.39
C THR A 49 3.78 12.80 5.18
N ARG A 50 2.86 13.76 5.30
CA ARG A 50 1.93 14.15 4.22
C ARG A 50 2.65 14.49 2.92
N ALA A 51 3.68 15.33 2.96
CA ALA A 51 4.42 15.73 1.76
C ALA A 51 5.06 14.53 1.04
N SER A 52 5.62 13.60 1.81
CA SER A 52 6.29 12.41 1.28
C SER A 52 5.27 11.40 0.72
N VAL A 53 4.12 11.23 1.38
CA VAL A 53 3.03 10.37 0.91
C VAL A 53 2.39 10.93 -0.36
N VAL A 54 2.11 12.23 -0.44
CA VAL A 54 1.56 12.86 -1.66
C VAL A 54 2.47 12.59 -2.85
N ARG A 55 3.78 12.82 -2.70
CA ARG A 55 4.74 12.51 -3.76
C ARG A 55 4.73 11.04 -4.16
N ALA A 56 4.68 10.12 -3.20
CA ALA A 56 4.61 8.69 -3.51
C ALA A 56 3.34 8.36 -4.31
N LEU A 57 2.18 8.87 -3.89
CA LEU A 57 0.91 8.69 -4.59
C LEU A 57 0.92 9.25 -6.02
N GLU A 58 1.56 10.40 -6.25
CA GLU A 58 1.72 11.01 -7.58
C GLU A 58 2.55 10.16 -8.56
N HIS A 59 3.41 9.26 -8.05
CA HIS A 59 4.23 8.37 -8.86
C HIS A 59 3.61 6.98 -9.07
N LEU A 60 2.44 6.71 -8.50
CA LEU A 60 1.74 5.44 -8.71
C LEU A 60 1.12 5.41 -10.10
N ASP A 61 1.13 4.23 -10.72
CA ASP A 61 0.26 3.98 -11.86
C ASP A 61 -1.22 3.97 -11.42
N ARG A 62 -2.12 4.04 -12.40
CA ARG A 62 -3.56 4.14 -12.15
C ARG A 62 -4.10 2.98 -11.32
N PHE A 63 -3.63 1.76 -11.56
CA PHE A 63 -4.16 0.58 -10.88
C PHE A 63 -3.62 0.45 -9.45
N ALA A 64 -2.35 0.81 -9.23
CA ALA A 64 -1.78 0.92 -7.90
C ALA A 64 -2.45 2.03 -7.06
N LEU A 65 -2.77 3.17 -7.68
CA LEU A 65 -3.54 4.23 -7.03
C LEU A 65 -4.95 3.75 -6.66
N GLN A 66 -5.67 3.11 -7.58
CA GLN A 66 -7.00 2.54 -7.33
C GLN A 66 -6.96 1.47 -6.22
N THR A 67 -5.90 0.66 -6.16
CA THR A 67 -5.68 -0.32 -5.09
C THR A 67 -5.49 0.38 -3.73
N ALA A 68 -4.76 1.50 -3.69
CA ALA A 68 -4.58 2.29 -2.47
C ALA A 68 -5.90 2.96 -2.02
N GLU A 69 -6.73 3.43 -2.96
CA GLU A 69 -8.05 3.99 -2.69
C GLU A 69 -9.00 2.92 -2.12
N ALA A 70 -9.03 1.73 -2.71
CA ALA A 70 -9.80 0.59 -2.19
C ALA A 70 -9.34 0.21 -0.77
N LEU A 71 -8.04 0.19 -0.50
CA LEU A 71 -7.51 0.01 0.85
C LEU A 71 -7.91 1.12 1.82
N ALA A 72 -8.07 2.37 1.34
CA ALA A 72 -8.45 3.50 2.18
C ALA A 72 -9.89 3.41 2.70
N VAL A 73 -10.79 2.72 1.97
CA VAL A 73 -12.18 2.46 2.39
C VAL A 73 -12.37 1.07 3.02
N ALA A 74 -11.43 0.14 2.82
CA ALA A 74 -11.44 -1.18 3.45
C ALA A 74 -11.22 -1.12 4.98
N PRO A 75 -11.60 -2.17 5.73
CA PRO A 75 -11.23 -2.34 7.14
C PRO A 75 -9.72 -2.16 7.40
N ASP A 76 -9.33 -1.78 8.62
CA ASP A 76 -7.91 -1.66 9.00
C ASP A 76 -7.60 -2.56 10.21
N PRO A 77 -6.79 -3.63 10.05
CA PRO A 77 -6.15 -4.08 8.80
C PRO A 77 -7.14 -4.73 7.81
N ALA A 78 -6.82 -4.68 6.52
CA ALA A 78 -7.62 -5.31 5.46
C ALA A 78 -7.04 -6.68 5.06
N PRO A 79 -7.83 -7.76 4.99
CA PRO A 79 -7.39 -8.99 4.36
C PRO A 79 -7.41 -8.85 2.83
N TYR A 80 -6.49 -9.54 2.16
CA TYR A 80 -6.33 -9.54 0.70
C TYR A 80 -7.65 -9.84 -0.02
N ASP A 81 -8.40 -10.84 0.44
CA ASP A 81 -9.66 -11.23 -0.19
C ASP A 81 -10.71 -10.12 -0.13
N THR A 82 -10.77 -9.35 0.96
CA THR A 82 -11.66 -8.19 1.05
C THR A 82 -11.24 -7.09 0.08
N LEU A 83 -9.95 -6.83 -0.07
CA LEU A 83 -9.45 -5.87 -1.06
C LEU A 83 -9.77 -6.33 -2.49
N LEU A 84 -9.57 -7.61 -2.79
CA LEU A 84 -9.89 -8.18 -4.10
C LEU A 84 -11.38 -8.02 -4.40
N SER A 85 -12.26 -8.39 -3.47
CA SER A 85 -13.71 -8.24 -3.62
C SER A 85 -14.12 -6.79 -3.86
N LEU A 86 -13.50 -5.81 -3.17
CA LEU A 86 -13.76 -4.39 -3.39
C LEU A 86 -13.39 -3.93 -4.81
N LEU A 87 -12.31 -4.48 -5.39
CA LEU A 87 -11.85 -4.13 -6.73
C LEU A 87 -12.67 -4.82 -7.83
N THR A 88 -13.13 -6.05 -7.61
CA THR A 88 -13.96 -6.80 -8.57
C THR A 88 -15.45 -6.44 -8.48
N GLY A 89 -15.90 -5.90 -7.34
CA GLY A 89 -17.29 -5.57 -7.02
C GLY A 89 -18.17 -6.79 -6.70
N ASP A 90 -19.32 -6.55 -6.07
CA ASP A 90 -20.19 -7.56 -5.43
C ASP A 90 -21.04 -8.43 -6.38
N GLY A 91 -20.63 -8.59 -7.64
CA GLY A 91 -21.20 -9.62 -8.54
C GLY A 91 -22.68 -9.49 -8.92
N LEU A 92 -23.32 -8.32 -8.79
CA LEU A 92 -24.75 -8.15 -9.08
C LEU A 92 -25.12 -7.96 -10.57
N ASP A 93 -24.22 -8.26 -11.51
CA ASP A 93 -24.52 -8.28 -12.95
C ASP A 93 -23.76 -9.44 -13.64
N ASP A 94 -24.51 -10.46 -14.06
CA ASP A 94 -24.05 -11.73 -14.64
C ASP A 94 -23.71 -11.59 -16.15
N GLY A 95 -22.46 -11.23 -16.49
CA GLY A 95 -22.03 -11.17 -17.90
C GLY A 95 -20.58 -11.61 -18.12
N GLU A 96 -20.31 -12.31 -19.23
CA GLU A 96 -18.99 -12.88 -19.62
C GLU A 96 -17.86 -11.82 -19.65
N GLN A 97 -18.17 -10.55 -19.92
CA GLN A 97 -17.19 -9.45 -19.86
C GLN A 97 -16.66 -9.14 -18.45
N ARG A 98 -17.43 -9.43 -17.38
CA ARG A 98 -17.01 -9.16 -16.00
C ARG A 98 -16.02 -10.22 -15.49
N ASP A 99 -16.10 -11.44 -16.00
CA ASP A 99 -15.17 -12.54 -15.67
C ASP A 99 -13.76 -12.24 -16.19
N ASP A 100 -13.63 -11.74 -17.41
CA ASP A 100 -12.35 -11.32 -17.99
C ASP A 100 -11.71 -10.17 -17.20
N VAL A 101 -12.52 -9.18 -16.80
CA VAL A 101 -12.06 -8.04 -15.98
C VAL A 101 -11.66 -8.50 -14.58
N GLY A 102 -12.45 -9.38 -13.94
CA GLY A 102 -12.14 -9.96 -12.64
C GLY A 102 -10.84 -10.78 -12.66
N ALA A 103 -10.63 -11.57 -13.72
CA ALA A 103 -9.38 -12.30 -13.93
C ALA A 103 -8.18 -11.37 -14.12
N ALA A 104 -8.34 -10.29 -14.89
CA ALA A 104 -7.30 -9.28 -15.07
C ALA A 104 -6.94 -8.58 -13.75
N ILE A 105 -7.93 -8.20 -12.93
CA ILE A 105 -7.72 -7.61 -11.61
C ILE A 105 -6.98 -8.60 -10.69
N THR A 106 -7.42 -9.85 -10.67
CA THR A 106 -6.80 -10.91 -9.85
C THR A 106 -5.33 -11.11 -10.22
N ALA A 107 -5.00 -11.06 -11.52
CA ALA A 107 -3.64 -11.15 -12.00
C ALA A 107 -2.79 -9.91 -11.70
N ALA A 108 -3.38 -8.71 -11.72
CA ALA A 108 -2.67 -7.45 -11.53
C ALA A 108 -2.46 -7.07 -10.06
N LEU A 109 -3.37 -7.47 -9.16
CA LEU A 109 -3.36 -7.04 -7.75
C LEU A 109 -2.06 -7.37 -6.98
N PRO A 110 -1.42 -8.55 -7.15
CA PRO A 110 -0.14 -8.82 -6.50
C PRO A 110 0.95 -7.83 -6.88
N GLY A 111 1.00 -7.41 -8.15
CA GLY A 111 1.95 -6.42 -8.66
C GLY A 111 1.69 -5.03 -8.07
N ALA A 112 0.42 -4.61 -8.01
CA ALA A 112 0.03 -3.35 -7.38
C ALA A 112 0.41 -3.31 -5.89
N LEU A 113 0.13 -4.38 -5.13
CA LEU A 113 0.53 -4.49 -3.72
C LEU A 113 2.04 -4.52 -3.54
N ALA A 114 2.79 -5.14 -4.46
CA ALA A 114 4.24 -5.10 -4.45
C ALA A 114 4.75 -3.65 -4.59
N THR A 115 4.24 -2.89 -5.56
CA THR A 115 4.57 -1.46 -5.73
C THR A 115 4.26 -0.63 -4.49
N LEU A 116 3.07 -0.81 -3.91
CA LEU A 116 2.67 -0.09 -2.69
C LEU A 116 3.55 -0.44 -1.48
N ARG A 117 3.98 -1.72 -1.38
CA ARG A 117 4.93 -2.16 -0.36
C ARG A 117 6.31 -1.59 -0.61
N GLU A 118 6.82 -1.63 -1.84
CA GLU A 118 8.12 -1.07 -2.21
C GLU A 118 8.21 0.42 -1.83
N GLN A 119 7.15 1.19 -2.05
CA GLN A 119 7.08 2.60 -1.68
C GLN A 119 6.76 2.87 -0.19
N ALA A 120 6.67 1.83 0.64
CA ALA A 120 6.31 1.91 2.07
C ALA A 120 4.96 2.61 2.33
N LEU A 121 4.02 2.50 1.38
CA LEU A 121 2.63 2.96 1.54
C LEU A 121 1.76 1.87 2.17
N VAL A 122 2.09 0.60 1.92
CA VAL A 122 1.44 -0.57 2.53
C VAL A 122 2.47 -1.42 3.27
N TRP A 123 2.06 -1.98 4.40
CA TRP A 123 2.85 -2.94 5.17
C TRP A 123 1.94 -3.99 5.81
N GLY A 124 2.54 -5.05 6.34
CA GLY A 124 1.81 -6.21 6.84
C GLY A 124 1.69 -7.33 5.81
N GLU A 125 1.32 -8.51 6.32
CA GLU A 125 1.06 -9.71 5.54
C GLU A 125 -0.27 -9.61 4.79
N ASP A 126 -0.53 -10.52 3.86
CA ASP A 126 -1.75 -10.51 3.04
C ASP A 126 -3.04 -10.71 3.86
N ASP A 127 -2.94 -11.29 5.07
CA ASP A 127 -4.08 -11.39 6.00
C ASP A 127 -4.42 -10.06 6.67
N ARG A 128 -3.47 -9.12 6.69
CA ARG A 128 -3.54 -7.86 7.45
C ARG A 128 -2.76 -6.75 6.76
N LEU A 129 -3.20 -6.39 5.57
CA LEU A 129 -2.71 -5.24 4.82
C LEU A 129 -3.03 -3.95 5.57
N ARG A 130 -2.01 -3.11 5.75
CA ARG A 130 -2.14 -1.83 6.45
C ARG A 130 -1.63 -0.71 5.55
N LEU A 131 -2.56 0.12 5.11
CA LEU A 131 -2.25 1.39 4.46
C LEU A 131 -1.70 2.37 5.50
N VAL A 132 -0.65 3.12 5.17
CA VAL A 132 -0.14 4.17 6.05
C VAL A 132 -1.26 5.18 6.33
N ARG A 133 -1.47 5.52 7.60
CA ARG A 133 -2.57 6.37 8.07
C ARG A 133 -2.74 7.64 7.24
N THR A 134 -1.65 8.33 6.91
CA THR A 134 -1.70 9.57 6.13
C THR A 134 -2.15 9.35 4.69
N ALA A 135 -1.82 8.21 4.07
CA ALA A 135 -2.37 7.85 2.75
C ALA A 135 -3.87 7.56 2.84
N ARG A 136 -4.30 6.83 3.89
CA ARG A 136 -5.73 6.60 4.16
C ARG A 136 -6.50 7.92 4.33
N GLU A 137 -5.97 8.87 5.10
CA GLU A 137 -6.59 10.18 5.31
C GLU A 137 -6.65 11.04 4.03
N LEU A 138 -5.68 10.88 3.12
CA LEU A 138 -5.63 11.58 1.83
C LEU A 138 -6.60 11.02 0.80
N LEU A 139 -6.76 9.69 0.79
CA LEU A 139 -7.56 8.95 -0.19
C LEU A 139 -9.00 8.68 0.29
N ALA A 140 -9.26 8.86 1.59
CA ALA A 140 -10.61 8.68 2.13
C ALA A 140 -11.60 9.61 1.40
N PRO A 141 -12.81 9.10 1.06
CA PRO A 141 -13.84 9.89 0.42
C PRO A 141 -14.09 11.15 1.25
N SER A 142 -13.80 12.29 0.66
CA SER A 142 -13.98 13.60 1.27
C SER A 142 -14.78 14.48 0.32
N PRO A 143 -15.56 15.46 0.80
CA PRO A 143 -16.43 16.29 -0.05
C PRO A 143 -15.68 17.09 -1.14
N GLN A 144 -14.34 17.04 -1.15
CA GLN A 144 -13.45 17.64 -2.16
C GLN A 144 -13.06 16.67 -3.28
N HIS A 145 -13.39 15.38 -3.15
CA HIS A 145 -13.17 14.30 -4.13
C HIS A 145 -14.47 13.48 -4.24
N PRO A 146 -15.48 13.96 -5.01
CA PRO A 146 -16.70 13.20 -5.29
C PRO A 146 -16.45 12.01 -6.22
#